data_AF-A0A127PH27-F1
#
_entry.id   AF-A0A127PH27-F1
#
_cell.length_a   1.000
_cell.length_b   1.000
_cell.length_c   1.000
_cell.angle_alpha   90.00
_cell.angle_beta   90.00
_cell.angle_gamma   90.00
#
_symmetry.space_group_name_H-M   'P 1'
#
loop_
_entity.id
_entity.type
_entity.pdbx_description
1 polymer ?
#
loop_
_entity_poly.entity_id
_entity_poly.type
_entity_poly.pdbx_seq_one_letter_code
_entity_poly.pdbx_strand_id
1 'polypeptide(L)' 'MSAVTFDTHEFVKTLEAAGVPALQAEAISNAVKKAHESAELATKADLRELELSLTVKLGAIVVVALGVFSALLKWIA' A
#
# COMPACT_ATOMS: atom_id res chain seq x y z
N MET A 1 7.77 -4.32 -10.30
CA MET A 1 6.60 -4.80 -9.52
C MET A 1 6.43 -6.28 -9.84
N SER A 2 6.41 -7.17 -8.85
CA SER A 2 5.85 -8.50 -9.09
C SER A 2 4.34 -8.32 -8.94
N ALA A 3 3.63 -8.17 -10.06
CA ALA A 3 2.18 -8.15 -10.04
C ALA A 3 1.71 -9.54 -9.62
N VAL A 4 0.96 -9.64 -8.53
CA VAL A 4 0.26 -10.89 -8.20
C VAL A 4 -0.87 -10.99 -9.20
N THR A 5 -0.71 -11.84 -10.22
CA THR A 5 -1.72 -12.02 -11.26
C THR A 5 -2.84 -12.91 -10.74
N PHE A 6 -4.07 -12.43 -10.81
CA PHE A 6 -5.25 -13.23 -10.52
C PHE A 6 -5.56 -14.14 -11.72
N ASP A 7 -5.30 -15.45 -11.59
CA ASP A 7 -5.62 -16.43 -12.62
C ASP A 7 -7.14 -16.72 -12.63
N THR A 8 -7.84 -16.07 -13.55
CA THR A 8 -9.29 -16.17 -13.70
C THR A 8 -9.72 -17.60 -14.08
N HIS A 9 -8.87 -18.35 -14.78
CA HIS A 9 -9.18 -19.69 -15.28
C HIS A 9 -9.01 -20.75 -14.17
N GLU A 10 -7.90 -20.70 -13.43
CA GLU A 10 -7.69 -21.58 -12.27
C GLU A 10 -8.78 -21.35 -11.21
N PHE A 11 -9.17 -20.10 -10.98
CA PHE A 11 -10.25 -19.76 -10.04
C PHE A 11 -11.60 -20.35 -10.47
N VAL A 12 -11.98 -20.23 -11.74
CA VAL A 12 -13.21 -20.84 -12.28
C VAL A 12 -13.18 -22.37 -12.14
N LYS A 13 -12.06 -23.01 -12.49
CA LYS A 13 -11.91 -24.47 -12.38
C LYS A 13 -12.05 -24.96 -10.94
N THR A 14 -11.53 -24.19 -9.98
CA THR A 14 -11.64 -24.49 -8.56
C THR A 14 -13.10 -24.44 -8.10
N LEU A 15 -13.86 -23.43 -8.55
CA LEU A 15 -15.29 -23.30 -8.24
C LEU A 15 -16.11 -24.41 -8.90
N GLU A 16 -15.83 -24.75 -10.16
CA GLU A 16 -16.48 -25.87 -10.86
C GLU A 16 -16.24 -27.20 -10.14
N ALA A 17 -15.00 -27.46 -9.69
CA ALA A 17 -14.64 -28.66 -8.93
C ALA A 17 -15.37 -28.73 -7.57
N ALA A 18 -15.72 -27.58 -6.99
CA ALA A 18 -16.54 -27.47 -5.78
C ALA A 18 -18.06 -27.60 -6.05
N GLY A 19 -18.47 -27.81 -7.30
CA GLY A 19 -19.87 -27.98 -7.69
C GLY A 19 -20.60 -26.68 -8.05
N VAL A 20 -19.87 -25.56 -8.21
CA VAL A 20 -20.47 -24.32 -8.70
C VAL A 20 -20.71 -24.43 -10.22
N PRO A 21 -21.92 -24.15 -10.72
CA PRO A 21 -22.19 -24.12 -12.15
C PRO A 21 -21.28 -23.14 -12.90
N ALA A 22 -20.82 -23.50 -14.10
CA ALA A 22 -19.85 -22.73 -14.88
C ALA A 22 -20.20 -21.23 -15.01
N LEU A 23 -21.47 -20.91 -15.30
CA LEU A 23 -21.94 -19.52 -15.40
C LEU A 23 -21.80 -18.74 -14.08
N GLN A 24 -22.01 -19.40 -12.94
CA GLN A 24 -21.84 -18.77 -11.63
C GLN A 24 -20.36 -18.65 -11.27
N ALA A 25 -19.55 -19.67 -11.58
CA ALA A 25 -18.12 -19.64 -11.37
C ALA A 25 -17.46 -18.48 -12.13
N GLU A 26 -17.83 -18.27 -13.38
CA GLU A 26 -17.37 -17.16 -14.22
C GLU A 26 -17.83 -15.80 -13.68
N ALA A 27 -19.10 -15.69 -13.27
CA ALA A 27 -19.62 -14.46 -12.66
C ALA A 27 -18.89 -14.09 -11.35
N ILE A 28 -18.61 -15.07 -10.48
CA ILE A 28 -17.87 -14.86 -9.24
C ILE A 28 -16.42 -14.47 -9.55
N SER A 29 -15.76 -15.15 -10.49
CA SER A 29 -14.39 -14.85 -10.92
C SER A 29 -14.26 -13.41 -11.41
N ASN A 30 -15.19 -12.97 -12.25
CA ASN A 30 -15.23 -11.59 -12.75
C ASN A 30 -15.48 -10.56 -11.65
N ALA A 31 -16.36 -10.84 -10.69
CA ALA A 31 -16.61 -9.96 -9.55
C ALA A 31 -15.36 -9.81 -8.66
N VAL A 32 -14.67 -10.92 -8.37
CA VAL A 32 -13.44 -10.93 -7.55
C VAL A 32 -12.29 -10.22 -8.28
N LYS A 33 -12.09 -10.49 -9.56
CA LYS A 33 -11.10 -9.79 -10.40
C LYS A 33 -11.32 -8.28 -10.36
N LYS A 34 -12.56 -7.84 -10.59
CA LYS A 34 -12.92 -6.42 -10.58
C LYS A 34 -12.70 -5.76 -9.22
N ALA A 35 -12.99 -6.46 -8.13
CA ALA A 35 -12.71 -5.98 -6.78
C ALA A 35 -11.19 -5.82 -6.54
N HIS A 36 -10.38 -6.76 -7.04
CA HIS A 36 -8.92 -6.72 -6.93
C HIS A 36 -8.30 -5.60 -7.79
N GLU A 37 -8.86 -5.32 -8.98
CA GLU A 37 -8.45 -4.21 -9.84
C GLU A 37 -8.83 -2.84 -9.25
N SER A 38 -9.92 -2.77 -8.49
CA SER A 38 -10.36 -1.53 -7.82
C SER A 38 -9.64 -1.21 -6.51
N ALA A 39 -8.89 -2.16 -5.96
CA ALA A 39 -8.02 -1.91 -4.83
C ALA A 39 -6.78 -1.17 -5.35
N GLU A 40 -6.77 0.16 -5.27
CA GLU A 40 -5.54 0.94 -5.42
C GLU A 40 -4.59 0.56 -4.27
N LEU A 41 -3.78 -0.47 -4.50
CA LEU A 41 -2.78 -0.91 -3.54
C LEU A 41 -1.62 0.07 -3.57
N ALA A 42 -1.30 0.67 -2.43
CA ALA A 42 -0.08 1.47 -2.28
C ALA A 42 1.12 0.62 -2.71
N THR A 43 1.86 1.11 -3.70
CA THR A 43 3.02 0.41 -4.22
C THR A 43 4.19 0.52 -3.25
N LYS A 44 5.17 -0.38 -3.38
CA LYS A 44 6.42 -0.27 -2.62
C LYS A 44 7.15 1.05 -2.88
N ALA A 45 6.95 1.65 -4.05
CA ALA A 45 7.51 2.95 -4.38
C ALA A 45 6.85 4.06 -3.54
N ASP A 46 5.52 4.04 -3.43
CA ASP A 46 4.75 5.01 -2.64
C ASP A 46 5.14 4.94 -1.15
N LEU A 47 5.34 3.74 -0.62
CA LEU A 47 5.82 3.55 0.75
C LEU A 47 7.25 4.10 0.96
N ARG A 48 8.13 3.91 -0.02
CA ARG A 48 9.51 4.42 0.05
C ARG A 48 9.56 5.94 -0.05
N GLU A 49 8.70 6.54 -0.87
CA GLU A 49 8.54 7.99 -0.93
C GLU A 49 8.02 8.54 0.40
N LEU A 50 7.04 7.87 1.00
CA LEU A 50 6.53 8.23 2.32
C LEU A 50 7.63 8.13 3.40
N GLU A 51 8.41 7.06 3.42
CA GLU A 51 9.54 6.88 4.36
C GLU A 51 10.57 8.01 4.26
N LEU A 52 10.97 8.37 3.03
CA LEU A 52 11.90 9.47 2.79
C LEU A 52 11.31 10.81 3.26
N SER A 53 10.05 11.08 2.94
CA SER A 53 9.37 12.32 3.34
C SER A 53 9.29 12.46 4.86
N LEU A 54 8.99 11.36 5.56
CA LEU A 54 8.92 11.32 7.01
C LEU A 54 10.30 11.51 7.64
N THR A 55 11.32 10.86 7.10
CA THR A 55 12.71 10.99 7.58
C THR A 55 13.19 12.44 7.49
N VAL A 56 12.95 13.10 6.34
CA VAL A 56 13.32 14.51 6.14
C VAL A 56 12.56 15.42 7.09
N LYS A 57 11.23 15.22 7.22
CA LYS A 57 10.39 16.07 8.05
C LYS A 57 10.74 15.94 9.54
N LEU A 58 10.98 14.72 10.03
CA LEU A 58 11.42 14.50 11.40
C LEU A 58 12.81 15.08 11.66
N GLY A 59 13.76 14.87 10.75
CA GLY A 59 15.09 15.47 10.84
C GLY A 59 15.04 17.00 10.89
N ALA A 60 14.22 17.62 10.05
CA ALA A 60 14.04 19.07 10.04
C ALA A 60 13.45 19.59 11.36
N ILE A 61 12.44 18.93 11.91
CA ILE A 61 11.85 19.30 13.21
C ILE A 61 12.90 19.24 14.33
N VAL A 62 13.74 18.20 14.35
CA VAL A 62 14.81 18.05 15.36
C VAL A 62 15.84 19.17 15.23
N VAL A 63 16.30 19.47 14.02
CA VAL A 63 17.29 20.56 13.78
C VAL A 63 16.72 21.91 14.20
N VAL A 64 15.46 22.20 13.84
CA VAL A 64 14.79 23.45 14.24
C VAL A 64 14.64 23.51 15.77
N ALA A 65 14.16 22.44 16.41
CA ALA A 65 13.98 22.39 17.85
C ALA A 65 15.29 22.60 18.62
N LEU A 66 16.36 21.91 18.20
CA LEU A 66 17.69 22.07 18.81
C LEU A 66 18.28 23.45 18.56
N GLY A 67 18.06 24.04 17.39
CA GLY A 67 18.49 25.40 17.08
C GLY A 67 17.81 26.45 17.96
N VAL A 68 16.48 26.36 18.09
CA VAL A 68 15.70 27.24 18.99
C VAL A 68 16.14 27.04 20.45
N PHE A 69 16.28 25.79 20.89
CA PHE A 69 16.71 25.47 22.25
C PHE A 69 18.10 26.03 22.57
N SER A 70 19.06 25.88 21.64
CA SER A 70 20.42 26.40 21.81
C SER A 70 20.45 27.93 21.88
N ALA A 71 19.61 28.61 21.11
CA ALA A 71 19.48 30.06 21.16
C ALA A 71 18.91 30.55 22.50
N LEU A 72 17.92 29.85 23.05
CA LEU A 72 17.34 30.16 24.37
C LEU A 72 18.37 29.96 25.50
N LEU A 73 19.15 28.88 25.46
CA LEU A 73 20.22 28.65 26.45
C LEU A 73 21.26 29.77 26.45
N LYS A 74 21.67 30.25 25.27
CA LYS A 74 22.63 31.37 25.13
C LYS A 74 22.07 32.72 25.57
N TRP A 75 20.76 32.86 25.69
CA TRP A 75 20.12 34.08 26.19
C TRP A 75 20.03 34.08 27.72
N ILE A 76 19.85 32.90 28.32
CA ILE A 76 19.70 32.72 29.77
C ILE A 76 21.07 32.67 30.48
N ALA A 77 22.11 32.13 29.84
CA ALA A 77 23.48 32.07 30.34
C ALA A 77 24.29 33.31 29.97
#